data_AF-A0A2E0PTN6-F1
#
_entry.id   AF-A0A2E0PTN6-F1
#
_cell.length_a   1.000
_cell.length_b   1.000
_cell.length_c   1.000
_cell.angle_alpha   90.00
_cell.angle_beta   90.00
_cell.angle_gamma   90.00
#
_symmetry.space_group_name_H-M   'P 1'
#
loop_
_entity.id
_entity.type
_entity.pdbx_description
1 polymer ?
#
loop_
_entity_poly.entity_id
_entity_poly.type
_entity_poly.pdbx_seq_one_letter_code
_entity_poly.pdbx_strand_id
1 'polypeptide(L)'
;MDIINRIKVALHHRNKEISISKETQEVVIYDEEHLRLQKLYEKWVCKEKWLLHKEGIPLLFGIDPEHYDIEEDVSNKMLELWKHAQECVSKKLLSIINIDDSAQQWEVLAIDLYRWAMISRITVPTEFSALIAFVIQTVKPEQNEPILAIAEFDSLLQKHKEIVLGAATSLLVNAPEKINTGKVKHIAMNISRLIVENKQQWFGENEPSLNESAMIDLINDYIELIEPIN
;
A
#
# COMPACT_ATOMS: atom_id res chain seq x y z
N MET A 1 35.83 3.36 0.23
CA MET A 1 35.62 1.93 -0.06
C MET A 1 34.12 1.71 -0.11
N ASP A 2 33.62 1.47 -1.32
CA ASP A 2 32.23 1.65 -1.76
C ASP A 2 31.25 0.66 -1.10
N ILE A 3 30.05 1.14 -0.73
CA ILE A 3 28.98 0.34 -0.10
C ILE A 3 28.60 -0.84 -1.00
N ILE A 4 28.68 -0.63 -2.32
CA ILE A 4 28.45 -1.66 -3.35
C ILE A 4 29.45 -2.83 -3.20
N ASN A 5 30.71 -2.56 -2.85
CA ASN A 5 31.72 -3.61 -2.66
C ASN A 5 31.49 -4.40 -1.38
N ARG A 6 30.94 -3.79 -0.32
CA ARG A 6 30.60 -4.51 0.92
C ARG A 6 29.40 -5.43 0.71
N ILE A 7 28.40 -4.99 -0.05
CA ILE A 7 27.24 -5.81 -0.43
C ILE A 7 27.67 -6.99 -1.30
N LYS A 8 28.54 -6.77 -2.30
CA LYS A 8 29.07 -7.84 -3.16
C LYS A 8 29.85 -8.90 -2.37
N VAL A 9 30.68 -8.51 -1.42
CA VAL A 9 31.45 -9.45 -0.58
C VAL A 9 30.54 -10.26 0.35
N ALA A 10 29.54 -9.63 0.96
CA ALA A 10 28.56 -10.31 1.81
C ALA A 10 27.71 -11.34 1.03
N LEU A 11 27.37 -11.03 -0.22
CA LEU A 11 26.64 -11.95 -1.10
C LEU A 11 27.52 -13.09 -1.64
N HIS A 12 28.82 -12.86 -1.84
CA HIS A 12 29.73 -13.90 -2.34
C HIS A 12 30.10 -14.95 -1.28
N HIS A 13 30.13 -14.58 0.01
CA HIS A 13 30.52 -15.51 1.07
C HIS A 13 29.46 -16.57 1.43
N ARG A 14 28.22 -16.41 0.93
CA ARG A 14 27.09 -17.35 1.15
C ARG A 14 26.90 -18.41 0.06
N ASN A 15 27.69 -18.40 -1.02
CA ASN A 15 27.50 -19.29 -2.18
C ASN A 15 28.48 -20.46 -2.26
N LYS A 16 29.08 -20.90 -1.14
CA LYS A 16 29.75 -22.21 -1.10
C LYS A 16 28.82 -23.20 -0.41
N GLU A 17 28.32 -24.11 -1.24
CA GLU A 17 27.50 -25.29 -0.98
C GLU A 17 26.03 -25.15 -1.42
N ILE A 18 25.65 -26.12 -2.27
CA ILE A 18 24.36 -26.36 -2.93
C ILE A 18 24.23 -25.71 -4.32
N SER A 19 24.78 -26.43 -5.31
CA SER A 19 24.49 -26.26 -6.73
C SER A 19 23.08 -26.78 -7.06
N ILE A 20 22.07 -25.95 -6.85
CA ILE A 20 20.74 -26.07 -7.45
C ILE A 20 20.46 -24.73 -8.12
N SER A 21 20.00 -24.73 -9.37
CA SER A 21 19.86 -23.49 -10.15
C SER A 21 18.78 -22.59 -9.52
N LYS A 22 19.08 -21.29 -9.36
CA LYS A 22 18.19 -20.31 -8.71
C LYS A 22 16.81 -20.23 -9.37
N GLU A 23 16.74 -20.42 -10.68
CA GLU A 23 15.51 -20.41 -11.46
C GLU A 23 14.52 -21.50 -11.04
N THR A 24 15.01 -22.65 -10.55
CA THR A 24 14.15 -23.77 -10.14
C THR A 24 13.67 -23.66 -8.69
N GLN A 25 14.28 -22.78 -7.87
CA GLN A 25 13.96 -22.64 -6.45
C GLN A 25 12.88 -21.56 -6.20
N GLU A 26 12.83 -20.51 -7.02
CA GLU A 26 11.85 -19.40 -6.91
C GLU A 26 10.42 -19.85 -7.25
N VAL A 27 10.26 -20.71 -8.27
CA VAL A 27 8.96 -21.23 -8.74
C VAL A 27 8.29 -22.18 -7.73
N VAL A 28 9.04 -22.73 -6.78
CA VAL A 28 8.53 -23.70 -5.80
C VAL A 28 7.82 -23.00 -4.61
N ILE A 29 8.03 -21.69 -4.43
CA ILE A 29 7.53 -20.92 -3.27
C ILE A 29 6.49 -19.86 -3.68
N TYR A 30 6.61 -19.31 -4.89
CA TYR A 30 5.72 -18.28 -5.42
C TYR A 30 5.16 -18.71 -6.77
N ASP A 31 3.90 -18.36 -7.06
CA ASP A 31 3.32 -18.65 -8.37
C ASP A 31 3.96 -17.80 -9.48
N GLU A 32 3.81 -18.25 -10.74
CA GLU A 32 4.44 -17.61 -11.89
C GLU A 32 3.98 -16.15 -12.08
N GLU A 33 2.74 -15.84 -11.68
CA GLU A 33 2.16 -14.50 -11.82
C GLU A 33 2.75 -13.52 -10.80
N HIS A 34 2.93 -13.93 -9.55
CA HIS A 34 3.61 -13.15 -8.53
C HIS A 34 5.03 -12.80 -8.96
N LEU A 35 5.78 -13.78 -9.47
CA LEU A 35 7.15 -13.57 -9.96
C LEU A 35 7.18 -12.64 -11.19
N ARG A 36 6.18 -12.76 -12.09
CA ARG A 36 6.04 -11.88 -13.25
C ARG A 36 5.81 -10.43 -12.82
N LEU A 37 4.86 -10.21 -11.92
CA LEU A 37 4.50 -8.89 -11.41
C LEU A 37 5.64 -8.26 -10.61
N GLN A 38 6.31 -9.03 -9.75
CA GLN A 38 7.48 -8.54 -9.02
C GLN A 38 8.57 -8.03 -9.97
N LYS A 39 8.95 -8.82 -10.99
CA LYS A 39 9.95 -8.42 -11.99
C LYS A 39 9.52 -7.19 -12.78
N LEU A 40 8.23 -7.10 -13.12
CA LEU A 40 7.67 -5.94 -13.79
C LEU A 40 7.87 -4.66 -12.97
N TYR A 41 7.48 -4.67 -11.70
CA TYR A 41 7.57 -3.47 -10.87
C TYR A 41 9.01 -3.12 -10.49
N GLU A 42 9.87 -4.10 -10.22
CA GLU A 42 11.30 -3.86 -9.99
C GLU A 42 11.96 -3.15 -11.17
N LYS A 43 11.61 -3.54 -12.41
CA LYS A 43 12.07 -2.88 -13.64
C LYS A 43 11.58 -1.43 -13.68
N TRP A 44 10.28 -1.20 -13.49
CA TRP A 44 9.66 0.10 -13.72
C TRP A 44 9.89 1.13 -12.62
N VAL A 45 10.01 0.70 -11.36
CA VAL A 45 10.27 1.59 -10.22
C VAL A 45 11.68 2.19 -10.26
N CYS A 46 12.61 1.59 -11.02
CA CYS A 46 13.91 2.21 -11.29
C CYS A 46 13.81 3.51 -12.13
N LYS A 47 12.69 3.72 -12.84
CA LYS A 47 12.44 4.94 -13.61
C LYS A 47 11.84 6.00 -12.67
N GLU A 48 12.51 7.16 -12.59
CA GLU A 48 12.15 8.24 -11.66
C GLU A 48 10.72 8.79 -11.89
N LYS A 49 10.31 8.89 -13.16
CA LYS A 49 9.03 9.48 -13.57
C LYS A 49 8.36 8.60 -14.62
N TRP A 50 7.04 8.49 -14.52
CA TRP A 50 6.23 7.72 -15.45
C TRP A 50 5.30 8.64 -16.23
N LEU A 51 5.08 8.33 -17.50
CA LEU A 51 3.98 8.91 -18.26
C LEU A 51 2.67 8.36 -17.70
N LEU A 52 1.83 9.23 -17.15
CA LEU A 52 0.60 8.81 -16.46
C LEU A 52 -0.27 7.92 -17.34
N HIS A 53 -0.58 8.36 -18.56
CA HIS A 53 -1.49 7.62 -19.45
C HIS A 53 -0.85 6.34 -20.01
N LYS A 54 0.40 6.41 -20.49
CA LYS A 54 1.04 5.31 -21.22
C LYS A 54 1.74 4.29 -20.33
N GLU A 55 2.13 4.68 -19.13
CA GLU A 55 2.94 3.84 -18.24
C GLU A 55 2.25 3.66 -16.90
N GLY A 56 1.91 4.75 -16.21
CA GLY A 56 1.34 4.70 -14.87
C GLY A 56 0.01 3.94 -14.81
N ILE A 57 -0.94 4.28 -15.67
CA ILE A 57 -2.26 3.63 -15.72
C ILE A 57 -2.11 2.12 -16.02
N PRO A 58 -1.40 1.67 -17.08
CA PRO A 58 -1.18 0.24 -17.31
C PRO A 58 -0.52 -0.50 -16.15
N LEU A 59 0.46 0.13 -15.49
CA LEU A 59 1.15 -0.46 -14.35
C LEU A 59 0.22 -0.66 -13.15
N LEU A 60 -0.82 0.16 -12.95
CA LEU A 60 -1.83 -0.10 -11.92
C LEU A 60 -2.62 -1.39 -12.16
N PHE A 61 -2.63 -1.91 -13.39
CA PHE A 61 -3.25 -3.19 -13.76
C PHE A 61 -2.25 -4.34 -13.86
N GLY A 62 -0.96 -4.14 -13.54
CA GLY A 62 0.06 -5.18 -13.69
C GLY A 62 0.41 -5.51 -15.14
N ILE A 63 0.19 -4.55 -16.04
CA ILE A 63 0.48 -4.67 -17.47
C ILE A 63 1.77 -3.93 -17.78
N ASP A 64 2.63 -4.56 -18.59
CA ASP A 64 3.88 -3.95 -19.06
C ASP A 64 3.59 -2.92 -20.16
N PRO A 65 3.86 -1.62 -19.94
CA PRO A 65 3.70 -0.58 -20.95
C PRO A 65 4.46 -0.81 -22.25
N GLU A 66 5.53 -1.62 -22.23
CA GLU A 66 6.29 -1.97 -23.45
C GLU A 66 5.63 -3.10 -24.26
N HIS A 67 4.73 -3.88 -23.66
CA HIS A 67 4.09 -5.04 -24.27
C HIS A 67 2.56 -4.90 -24.19
N TYR A 68 2.02 -4.10 -25.11
CA TYR A 68 0.58 -3.82 -25.26
C TYR A 68 -0.15 -4.96 -26.00
N ASP A 69 -0.33 -6.10 -25.32
CA ASP A 69 -1.31 -7.10 -25.74
C ASP A 69 -2.39 -7.22 -24.65
N ILE A 70 -3.47 -6.47 -24.83
CA ILE A 70 -4.47 -6.23 -23.78
C ILE A 70 -5.85 -6.58 -24.33
N GLU A 71 -6.61 -7.37 -23.57
CA GLU A 71 -8.00 -7.69 -23.86
C GLU A 71 -8.88 -6.42 -23.89
N GLU A 72 -9.96 -6.46 -24.67
CA GLU A 72 -10.85 -5.31 -24.87
C GLU A 72 -11.49 -4.79 -23.56
N ASP A 73 -11.87 -5.70 -22.64
CA ASP A 73 -12.43 -5.33 -21.33
C ASP A 73 -11.42 -4.55 -20.47
N VAL A 74 -10.17 -4.99 -20.45
CA VAL A 74 -9.10 -4.32 -19.69
C VAL A 74 -8.77 -2.96 -20.31
N SER A 75 -8.76 -2.87 -21.64
CA SER A 75 -8.58 -1.61 -22.36
C SER A 75 -9.66 -0.56 -22.00
N ASN A 76 -10.92 -0.99 -21.92
CA ASN A 76 -12.02 -0.10 -21.51
C ASN A 76 -11.86 0.38 -20.06
N LYS A 77 -11.51 -0.51 -19.13
CA LYS A 77 -11.23 -0.14 -17.73
C LYS A 77 -10.07 0.84 -17.61
N MET A 78 -9.01 0.67 -18.40
CA MET A 78 -7.90 1.62 -18.45
C MET A 78 -8.35 2.99 -18.96
N LEU A 79 -9.22 3.04 -19.96
CA LEU A 79 -9.73 4.29 -20.52
C LEU A 79 -10.66 5.02 -19.52
N GLU A 80 -11.46 4.29 -18.75
CA GLU A 80 -12.24 4.85 -17.64
C GLU A 80 -11.33 5.40 -16.53
N LEU A 81 -10.31 4.63 -16.15
CA LEU A 81 -9.33 5.06 -15.15
C LEU A 81 -8.57 6.30 -15.60
N TRP A 82 -8.22 6.37 -16.89
CA TRP A 82 -7.58 7.53 -17.48
C TRP A 82 -8.47 8.78 -17.37
N LYS A 83 -9.75 8.69 -17.72
CA LYS A 83 -10.70 9.81 -17.55
C LYS A 83 -10.80 10.24 -16.08
N HIS A 84 -10.89 9.27 -15.17
CA HIS A 84 -10.91 9.55 -13.73
C HIS A 84 -9.64 10.26 -13.27
N ALA A 85 -8.46 9.81 -13.73
CA ALA A 85 -7.18 10.45 -13.43
C ALA A 85 -7.16 11.91 -13.91
N GLN A 86 -7.63 12.19 -15.14
CA GLN A 86 -7.72 13.56 -15.66
C GLN A 86 -8.60 14.46 -14.79
N GLU A 87 -9.75 13.96 -14.35
CA GLU A 87 -10.61 14.70 -13.42
C GLU A 87 -9.91 14.96 -12.07
N CYS A 88 -9.20 13.96 -11.53
CA CYS A 88 -8.43 14.11 -10.30
C CYS A 88 -7.29 15.13 -10.43
N VAL A 89 -6.60 15.18 -11.56
CA VAL A 89 -5.59 16.22 -11.84
C VAL A 89 -6.24 17.60 -11.84
N SER A 90 -7.38 17.77 -12.51
CA SER A 90 -8.11 19.05 -12.54
C SER A 90 -8.55 19.54 -11.15
N LYS A 91 -8.84 18.59 -10.24
CA LYS A 91 -9.23 18.85 -8.85
C LYS A 91 -8.03 18.89 -7.88
N LYS A 92 -6.80 18.80 -8.39
CA LYS A 92 -5.55 18.74 -7.60
C LYS A 92 -5.48 17.57 -6.61
N LEU A 93 -6.14 16.47 -6.93
CA LEU A 93 -6.12 15.22 -6.15
C LEU A 93 -5.03 14.25 -6.62
N LEU A 94 -4.54 14.42 -7.85
CA LEU A 94 -3.39 13.71 -8.40
C LEU A 94 -2.32 14.74 -8.79
N SER A 95 -1.11 14.59 -8.23
CA SER A 95 0.02 15.46 -8.50
C SER A 95 0.67 15.10 -9.84
N ILE A 96 0.87 16.09 -10.71
CA ILE A 96 1.53 15.95 -12.01
C ILE A 96 2.70 16.93 -12.06
N ILE A 97 3.84 16.46 -12.54
CA ILE A 97 5.10 17.20 -12.55
C ILE A 97 5.05 18.34 -13.57
N ASN A 98 4.48 18.07 -14.74
CA ASN A 98 4.40 18.98 -15.89
C ASN A 98 2.93 19.23 -16.29
N ILE A 99 2.13 19.77 -15.37
CA ILE A 99 0.69 19.98 -15.59
C ILE A 99 0.38 20.92 -16.78
N ASP A 100 1.30 21.83 -17.10
CA ASP A 100 1.16 22.79 -18.20
C ASP A 100 1.31 22.15 -19.59
N ASP A 101 1.85 20.93 -19.66
CA ASP A 101 1.97 20.16 -20.90
C ASP A 101 0.64 19.49 -21.29
N SER A 102 0.61 18.95 -22.52
CA SER A 102 -0.54 18.17 -22.97
C SER A 102 -0.79 16.97 -22.07
N ALA A 103 -2.06 16.62 -21.83
CA ALA A 103 -2.42 15.51 -20.94
C ALA A 103 -1.78 14.16 -21.30
N GLN A 104 -1.47 13.94 -22.58
CA GLN A 104 -0.78 12.74 -23.07
C GLN A 104 0.69 12.66 -22.67
N GLN A 105 1.27 13.76 -22.20
CA GLN A 105 2.68 13.89 -21.78
C GLN A 105 2.81 14.11 -20.27
N TRP A 106 1.71 14.05 -19.52
CA TRP A 106 1.76 14.23 -18.07
C TRP A 106 2.60 13.15 -17.40
N GLU A 107 3.56 13.61 -16.61
CA GLU A 107 4.49 12.82 -15.83
C GLU A 107 4.07 12.78 -14.37
N VAL A 108 4.21 11.61 -13.76
CA VAL A 108 3.86 11.35 -12.36
C VAL A 108 4.99 10.56 -11.69
N LEU A 109 5.19 10.79 -10.39
CA LEU A 109 6.05 9.94 -9.58
C LEU A 109 5.30 8.65 -9.20
N ALA A 110 6.01 7.51 -9.17
CA ALA A 110 5.39 6.23 -8.80
C ALA A 110 4.71 6.28 -7.42
N ILE A 111 5.30 7.02 -6.47
CA ILE A 111 4.74 7.22 -5.12
C ILE A 111 3.44 8.04 -5.16
N ASP A 112 3.40 9.11 -5.95
CA ASP A 112 2.21 9.97 -6.06
C ASP A 112 1.06 9.24 -6.75
N LEU A 113 1.39 8.45 -7.78
CA LEU A 113 0.43 7.58 -8.46
C LEU A 113 -0.12 6.52 -7.50
N TYR A 114 0.74 5.85 -6.73
CA TYR A 114 0.35 4.84 -5.74
C TYR A 114 -0.57 5.45 -4.67
N ARG A 115 -0.21 6.60 -4.10
CA ARG A 115 -1.02 7.31 -3.11
C ARG A 115 -2.40 7.67 -3.66
N TRP A 116 -2.45 8.23 -4.86
CA TRP A 116 -3.71 8.52 -5.53
C TRP A 116 -4.54 7.26 -5.74
N ALA A 117 -3.93 6.16 -6.21
CA ALA A 117 -4.62 4.89 -6.40
C ALA A 117 -5.28 4.39 -5.09
N MET A 118 -4.56 4.46 -3.97
CA MET A 118 -5.08 4.08 -2.66
C MET A 118 -6.25 4.97 -2.20
N ILE A 119 -6.13 6.30 -2.34
CA ILE A 119 -7.18 7.26 -1.96
C ILE A 119 -8.43 7.08 -2.82
N SER A 120 -8.24 6.87 -4.12
CA SER A 120 -9.31 6.60 -5.09
C SER A 120 -9.86 5.18 -5.01
N ARG A 121 -9.38 4.34 -4.07
CA ARG A 121 -9.79 2.93 -3.89
C ARG A 121 -9.63 2.09 -5.15
N ILE A 122 -8.62 2.39 -5.94
CA ILE A 122 -8.23 1.62 -7.11
C ILE A 122 -7.48 0.39 -6.60
N THR A 123 -7.90 -0.80 -7.04
CA THR A 123 -7.18 -2.03 -6.71
C THR A 123 -5.80 -2.00 -7.38
N VAL A 124 -4.76 -2.20 -6.58
CA VAL A 124 -3.37 -2.22 -7.05
C VAL A 124 -2.73 -3.56 -6.72
N PRO A 125 -1.89 -4.14 -7.60
CA PRO A 125 -1.20 -5.38 -7.29
C PRO A 125 -0.35 -5.30 -6.03
N THR A 126 -0.31 -6.40 -5.28
CA THR A 126 0.34 -6.47 -3.97
C THR A 126 1.85 -6.28 -4.09
N GLU A 127 2.44 -6.74 -5.19
CA GLU A 127 3.86 -6.59 -5.52
C GLU A 127 4.24 -5.12 -5.69
N PHE A 128 3.38 -4.33 -6.36
CA PHE A 128 3.59 -2.90 -6.49
C PHE A 128 3.47 -2.19 -5.14
N SER A 129 2.44 -2.55 -4.37
CA SER A 129 2.23 -2.00 -3.02
C SER A 129 3.41 -2.28 -2.09
N ALA A 130 3.92 -3.52 -2.09
CA ALA A 130 5.06 -3.92 -1.29
C ALA A 130 6.33 -3.16 -1.69
N LEU A 131 6.58 -3.00 -3.00
CA LEU A 131 7.75 -2.31 -3.51
C LEU A 131 7.71 -0.80 -3.17
N ILE A 132 6.56 -0.14 -3.37
CA ILE A 132 6.41 1.27 -3.02
C ILE A 132 6.51 1.49 -1.51
N ALA A 133 5.92 0.61 -0.70
CA ALA A 133 6.08 0.67 0.76
C ALA A 133 7.56 0.59 1.17
N PHE A 134 8.33 -0.30 0.55
CA PHE A 134 9.78 -0.38 0.77
C PHE A 134 10.49 0.91 0.34
N VAL A 135 10.17 1.46 -0.83
CA VAL A 135 10.76 2.73 -1.32
C VAL A 135 10.47 3.87 -0.35
N ILE A 136 9.22 4.02 0.11
CA ILE A 136 8.82 5.05 1.08
C ILE A 136 9.59 4.90 2.40
N GLN A 137 9.79 3.68 2.88
CA GLN A 137 10.50 3.41 4.15
C GLN A 137 12.02 3.62 4.05
N THR A 138 12.62 3.38 2.88
CA THR A 138 14.09 3.39 2.71
C THR A 138 14.63 4.70 2.16
N VAL A 139 13.86 5.38 1.31
CA VAL A 139 14.20 6.70 0.78
C VAL A 139 13.69 7.73 1.77
N LYS A 140 14.56 8.20 2.67
CA LYS A 140 14.26 9.38 3.50
C LYS A 140 13.87 10.53 2.56
N PRO A 141 12.72 11.18 2.73
CA PRO A 141 12.29 12.22 1.81
C PRO A 141 13.29 13.38 1.85
N GLU A 142 13.92 13.68 0.71
CA GLU A 142 14.48 15.00 0.51
C GLU A 142 13.32 16.00 0.50
N GLN A 143 13.51 17.09 1.26
CA GLN A 143 12.50 18.09 1.54
C GLN A 143 12.05 18.79 0.25
N ASN A 144 10.97 18.30 -0.35
CA ASN A 144 10.19 19.04 -1.33
C ASN A 144 8.81 19.33 -0.72
N GLU A 145 8.41 20.61 -0.75
CA GLU A 145 7.45 21.23 0.17
C GLU A 145 5.93 20.95 -0.01
N PRO A 146 5.44 19.87 -0.65
CA PRO A 146 4.11 19.34 -0.35
C PRO A 146 4.12 18.14 0.63
N ILE A 147 5.30 17.58 0.93
CA ILE A 147 5.47 16.26 1.58
C ILE A 147 5.13 16.27 3.09
N LEU A 148 5.19 17.42 3.76
CA LEU A 148 4.98 17.51 5.22
C LEU A 148 3.54 17.16 5.63
N ALA A 149 2.52 17.71 4.97
CA ALA A 149 1.12 17.46 5.37
C ALA A 149 0.67 16.00 5.16
N ILE A 150 1.21 15.31 4.14
CA ILE A 150 0.86 13.92 3.83
C ILE A 150 1.63 12.95 4.74
N ALA A 151 2.93 13.18 4.99
CA ALA A 151 3.68 12.38 5.95
C ALA A 151 3.14 12.55 7.38
N GLU A 152 2.69 13.77 7.73
CA GLU A 152 1.97 14.03 8.98
C GLU A 152 0.63 13.29 9.03
N PHE A 153 -0.14 13.25 7.93
CA PHE A 153 -1.40 12.51 7.88
C PHE A 153 -1.20 10.99 7.97
N ASP A 154 -0.23 10.42 7.24
CA ASP A 154 0.10 9.00 7.31
C ASP A 154 0.61 8.62 8.71
N SER A 155 1.45 9.46 9.31
CA SER A 155 1.92 9.30 10.68
C SER A 155 0.77 9.37 11.70
N LEU A 156 -0.15 10.32 11.51
CA LEU A 156 -1.34 10.47 12.34
C LEU A 156 -2.29 9.28 12.21
N LEU A 157 -2.53 8.81 10.99
CA LEU A 157 -3.37 7.66 10.70
C LEU A 157 -2.78 6.39 11.33
N GLN A 158 -1.47 6.18 11.19
CA GLN A 158 -0.77 5.06 11.80
C GLN A 158 -0.87 5.11 13.34
N LYS A 159 -0.64 6.28 13.94
CA LYS A 159 -0.83 6.49 15.37
C LYS A 159 -2.27 6.18 15.80
N HIS A 160 -3.27 6.59 15.02
CA HIS A 160 -4.67 6.31 15.33
C HIS A 160 -5.02 4.83 15.20
N LYS A 161 -4.43 4.09 14.26
CA LYS A 161 -4.56 2.62 14.19
C LYS A 161 -4.00 1.96 15.45
N GLU A 162 -2.83 2.38 15.91
CA GLU A 162 -2.21 1.86 17.14
C GLU A 162 -3.07 2.14 18.38
N ILE A 163 -3.66 3.34 18.48
CA ILE A 163 -4.60 3.68 19.56
C ILE A 163 -5.82 2.75 19.52
N VAL A 164 -6.42 2.51 18.34
CA VAL A 164 -7.57 1.59 18.20
C VAL A 164 -7.21 0.18 18.65
N LEU A 165 -6.07 -0.35 18.20
CA LEU A 165 -5.61 -1.70 18.57
C LEU A 165 -5.26 -1.81 20.07
N GLY A 166 -4.64 -0.77 20.63
CA GLY A 166 -4.35 -0.69 22.07
C GLY A 166 -5.63 -0.62 22.91
N ALA A 167 -6.60 0.18 22.49
CA ALA A 167 -7.92 0.26 23.12
C ALA A 167 -8.67 -1.07 23.03
N ALA A 168 -8.65 -1.72 21.86
CA ALA A 168 -9.24 -3.04 21.67
C ALA A 168 -8.63 -4.08 22.61
N THR A 169 -7.30 -4.10 22.72
CA THR A 169 -6.58 -5.01 23.63
C THR A 169 -6.90 -4.71 25.09
N SER A 170 -6.91 -3.43 25.49
CA SER A 170 -7.27 -3.01 26.84
C SER A 170 -8.70 -3.41 27.19
N LEU A 171 -9.64 -3.25 26.26
CA LEU A 171 -11.03 -3.67 26.45
C LEU A 171 -11.12 -5.19 26.61
N LEU A 172 -10.45 -5.95 25.74
CA LEU A 172 -10.44 -7.42 25.81
C LEU A 172 -9.85 -7.95 27.12
N VAL A 173 -8.81 -7.31 27.65
CA VAL A 173 -8.14 -7.72 28.90
C VAL A 173 -8.93 -7.28 30.13
N ASN A 174 -9.41 -6.04 30.16
CA ASN A 174 -9.93 -5.42 31.38
C ASN A 174 -11.47 -5.40 31.48
N ALA A 175 -12.18 -5.63 30.38
CA ALA A 175 -13.65 -5.65 30.35
C ALA A 175 -14.23 -6.70 29.38
N PRO A 176 -13.78 -7.97 29.45
CA PRO A 176 -14.23 -9.03 28.54
C PRO A 176 -15.75 -9.26 28.58
N GLU A 177 -16.39 -9.05 29.73
CA GLU A 177 -17.83 -9.17 29.93
C GLU A 177 -18.65 -8.15 29.13
N LYS A 178 -18.07 -6.99 28.79
CA LYS A 178 -18.74 -5.95 27.98
C LYS A 178 -18.63 -6.20 26.47
N ILE A 179 -17.77 -7.13 26.06
CA ILE A 179 -17.43 -7.40 24.66
C ILE A 179 -18.04 -8.71 24.20
N ASN A 180 -18.03 -9.72 25.06
CA ASN A 180 -18.43 -11.08 24.71
C ASN A 180 -19.95 -11.25 24.72
N THR A 181 -20.56 -11.18 23.54
CA THR A 181 -21.98 -11.48 23.30
C THR A 181 -22.21 -12.94 22.87
N GLY A 182 -21.21 -13.82 23.00
CA GLY A 182 -21.32 -15.25 22.66
C GLY A 182 -21.18 -15.57 21.17
N LYS A 183 -20.88 -14.59 20.32
CA LYS A 183 -20.59 -14.77 18.89
C LYS A 183 -19.33 -13.99 18.51
N VAL A 184 -18.29 -14.69 18.07
CA VAL A 184 -17.00 -14.12 17.66
C VAL A 184 -17.17 -13.01 16.61
N LYS A 185 -18.11 -13.21 15.68
CA LYS A 185 -18.44 -12.27 14.58
C LYS A 185 -18.90 -10.87 15.04
N HIS A 186 -19.27 -10.69 16.30
CA HIS A 186 -19.72 -9.40 16.84
C HIS A 186 -18.70 -8.74 17.78
N ILE A 187 -17.54 -9.36 18.00
CA ILE A 187 -16.51 -8.85 18.91
C ILE A 187 -15.95 -7.52 18.40
N ALA A 188 -15.51 -7.46 17.14
CA ALA A 188 -14.96 -6.22 16.56
C ALA A 188 -15.99 -5.07 16.53
N MET A 189 -17.26 -5.38 16.24
CA MET A 189 -18.36 -4.39 16.28
C MET A 189 -18.55 -3.82 17.69
N ASN A 190 -18.59 -4.67 18.71
CA ASN A 190 -18.77 -4.22 20.08
C ASN A 190 -17.58 -3.41 20.59
N ILE A 191 -16.36 -3.83 20.25
CA ILE A 191 -15.14 -3.10 20.60
C ILE A 191 -15.12 -1.73 19.92
N SER A 192 -15.35 -1.68 18.61
CA SER A 192 -15.37 -0.42 17.84
C SER A 192 -16.39 0.57 18.41
N ARG A 193 -17.62 0.11 18.69
CA ARG A 193 -18.65 0.92 19.32
C ARG A 193 -18.20 1.49 20.67
N LEU A 194 -17.60 0.66 21.54
CA LEU A 194 -17.12 1.11 22.85
C LEU A 194 -15.96 2.11 22.74
N ILE A 195 -15.10 1.98 21.73
CA ILE A 195 -14.04 2.96 21.44
C ILE A 195 -14.65 4.30 21.00
N VAL A 196 -15.65 4.29 20.12
CA VAL A 196 -16.34 5.49 19.65
C VAL A 196 -17.10 6.18 20.79
N GLU A 197 -17.83 5.43 21.61
CA GLU A 197 -18.56 5.94 22.78
C GLU A 197 -17.62 6.61 23.80
N ASN A 198 -16.37 6.13 23.91
CA ASN A 198 -15.37 6.63 24.85
C ASN A 198 -14.20 7.33 24.13
N LYS A 199 -14.44 7.92 22.95
CA LYS A 199 -13.36 8.45 22.09
C LYS A 199 -12.43 9.43 22.80
N GLN A 200 -12.96 10.25 23.71
CA GLN A 200 -12.17 11.25 24.45
C GLN A 200 -11.14 10.60 25.39
N GLN A 201 -11.43 9.41 25.92
CA GLN A 201 -10.51 8.67 26.78
C GLN A 201 -9.31 8.11 26.00
N TRP A 202 -9.54 7.73 24.74
CA TRP A 202 -8.53 7.08 23.90
C TRP A 202 -7.73 8.08 23.04
N PHE A 203 -8.39 9.09 22.49
CA PHE A 203 -7.81 10.06 21.55
C PHE A 203 -7.57 11.44 22.17
N GLY A 204 -8.03 11.69 23.39
CA GLY A 204 -7.94 12.99 24.06
C GLY A 204 -8.83 14.03 23.37
N GLU A 205 -8.25 15.18 23.03
CA GLU A 205 -8.93 16.24 22.27
C GLU A 205 -8.96 15.99 20.75
N ASN A 206 -8.25 14.97 20.26
CA ASN A 206 -8.18 14.68 18.83
C ASN A 206 -9.40 13.87 18.37
N GLU A 207 -9.90 14.18 17.16
CA GLU A 207 -10.88 13.30 16.51
C GLU A 207 -10.19 12.08 15.89
N PRO A 208 -10.81 10.89 16.00
CA PRO A 208 -10.30 9.70 15.33
C PRO A 208 -10.30 9.88 13.81
N SER A 209 -9.18 9.55 13.17
CA SER A 209 -9.07 9.55 11.69
C SER A 209 -9.79 8.36 11.05
N LEU A 210 -10.08 7.32 11.83
CA LEU A 210 -10.79 6.12 11.40
C LEU A 210 -12.26 6.28 11.77
N ASN A 211 -13.17 5.91 10.86
CA ASN A 211 -14.58 5.75 11.20
C ASN A 211 -14.85 4.38 11.82
N GLU A 212 -16.04 4.18 12.38
CA GLU A 212 -16.41 2.95 13.09
C GLU A 212 -16.28 1.70 12.21
N SER A 213 -16.61 1.78 10.92
CA SER A 213 -16.45 0.67 9.96
C SER A 213 -14.98 0.32 9.75
N ALA A 214 -14.13 1.33 9.53
CA ALA A 214 -12.69 1.11 9.34
C ALA A 214 -12.01 0.56 10.61
N MET A 215 -12.52 0.94 11.79
CA MET A 215 -12.09 0.33 13.05
C MET A 215 -12.51 -1.13 13.15
N ILE A 216 -13.73 -1.49 12.71
CA ILE A 216 -14.21 -2.88 12.68
C ILE A 216 -13.32 -3.74 11.78
N ASP A 217 -13.04 -3.27 10.56
CA ASP A 217 -12.21 -3.97 9.60
C ASP A 217 -10.79 -4.19 10.17
N LEU A 218 -10.17 -3.14 10.70
CA LEU A 218 -8.84 -3.20 11.34
C LEU A 218 -8.78 -4.22 12.50
N ILE A 219 -9.82 -4.26 13.34
CA ILE A 219 -9.87 -5.19 14.47
C ILE A 219 -10.10 -6.63 13.98
N ASN A 220 -10.94 -6.83 12.97
CA ASN A 220 -11.16 -8.16 12.38
C ASN A 220 -9.89 -8.71 11.74
N ASP A 221 -9.18 -7.91 10.95
CA ASP A 221 -7.91 -8.30 10.33
C ASP A 221 -6.94 -8.84 11.40
N TYR A 222 -6.89 -8.18 12.56
CA TYR A 222 -6.01 -8.57 13.66
C TYR A 222 -6.51 -9.79 14.45
N ILE A 223 -7.82 -10.01 14.55
CA ILE A 223 -8.39 -11.21 15.17
C ILE A 223 -8.15 -12.44 14.28
N GLU A 224 -8.36 -12.30 12.96
CA GLU A 224 -8.15 -13.37 11.98
C GLU A 224 -6.68 -13.82 11.92
N LEU A 225 -5.74 -12.88 12.09
CA LEU A 225 -4.30 -13.17 12.22
C LEU A 225 -3.95 -14.07 13.44
N ILE A 226 -4.84 -14.16 14.43
CA ILE A 226 -4.63 -14.89 15.69
C ILE A 226 -5.39 -16.22 15.71
N GLU A 227 -6.30 -16.48 14.74
CA GLU A 227 -6.98 -17.77 14.69
C GLU A 227 -5.96 -18.90 14.41
N PRO A 228 -5.91 -19.95 15.26
CA PRO A 228 -5.04 -21.07 15.01
C PRO A 228 -5.47 -21.73 13.71
N ILE A 229 -4.49 -21.96 12.82
CA ILE A 229 -4.65 -22.80 11.63
C ILE A 229 -5.15 -24.16 12.12
N ASN A 230 -6.43 -24.46 11.92
CA ASN A 230 -7.02 -25.78 12.17
C ASN A 230 -6.64 -26.76 11.07
#